data_AF-I6Z7U9-F1
#
_entry.id   AF-I6Z7U9-F1
#
_cell.length_a   1.000
_cell.length_b   1.000
_cell.length_c   1.000
_cell.angle_alpha   90.00
_cell.angle_beta   90.00
_cell.angle_gamma   90.00
#
_symmetry.space_group_name_H-M   'P 1'
#
loop_
_entity.id
_entity.type
_entity.pdbx_description
1 polymer ?
#
loop_
_entity_poly.entity_id
_entity_poly.type
_entity_poly.pdbx_seq_one_letter_code
_entity_poly.pdbx_strand_id
1 'polypeptide(L)' 'MKTILFSTAIYNRNRISFLYGLTPFIVEPYYITRNRRGKKVLYGRINGANEIRSFEYEKISNIKILGMQNFRL' A
#
# COMPACT_ATOMS: atom_id res chain seq x y z
N MET A 1 -6.14 -9.10 -7.91
CA MET A 1 -5.52 -7.84 -8.39
C MET A 1 -4.89 -6.99 -7.29
N LYS A 2 -5.63 -6.32 -6.38
CA LYS A 2 -5.01 -5.48 -5.31
C LYS A 2 -4.05 -6.25 -4.40
N THR A 3 -4.43 -7.45 -3.95
CA THR A 3 -3.57 -8.30 -3.10
C THR A 3 -2.21 -8.54 -3.74
N ILE A 4 -2.16 -8.83 -5.04
CA ILE A 4 -0.91 -9.09 -5.78
C ILE A 4 -0.03 -7.84 -5.74
N LEU A 5 -0.56 -6.68 -6.10
CA LEU A 5 0.20 -5.42 -6.07
C LEU A 5 0.81 -5.14 -4.69
N PHE A 6 0.02 -5.26 -3.63
CA PHE A 6 0.52 -5.02 -2.28
C PHE A 6 1.50 -6.09 -1.82
N SER A 7 1.24 -7.37 -2.09
CA SER A 7 2.18 -8.46 -1.77
C SER A 7 3.51 -8.31 -2.51
N THR A 8 3.48 -7.95 -3.80
CA THR A 8 4.69 -7.64 -4.58
C THR A 8 5.44 -6.45 -4.02
N ALA A 9 4.73 -5.38 -3.61
CA ALA A 9 5.37 -4.21 -3.02
C ALA A 9 6.01 -4.52 -1.65
N ILE A 10 5.32 -5.28 -0.80
CA ILE A 10 5.85 -5.73 0.51
C ILE A 10 7.11 -6.58 0.29
N TYR A 11 7.03 -7.58 -0.58
CA TYR A 11 8.13 -8.49 -0.85
C TYR A 11 9.38 -7.75 -1.35
N ASN A 12 9.20 -6.84 -2.30
CA ASN A 12 10.30 -6.07 -2.89
C ASN A 12 10.68 -4.82 -2.08
N ARG A 13 10.04 -4.58 -0.93
CA ARG A 13 10.22 -3.35 -0.12
C ARG A 13 10.02 -2.06 -0.91
N ASN A 14 9.13 -2.10 -1.88
CA ASN A 14 8.77 -0.94 -2.69
C ASN A 14 7.76 -0.08 -1.96
N ARG A 15 7.94 1.24 -2.05
CA ARG A 15 6.88 2.18 -1.67
C ARG A 15 5.71 2.04 -2.64
N ILE A 16 4.52 2.40 -2.17
CA ILE A 16 3.33 2.44 -3.00
C ILE A 16 2.66 3.80 -2.88
N SER A 17 2.08 4.29 -3.98
CA SER A 17 1.15 5.41 -3.95
C SER A 17 -0.25 4.93 -4.27
N PHE A 18 -1.25 5.48 -3.58
CA PHE A 18 -2.66 5.20 -3.87
C PHE A 18 -3.56 6.34 -3.39
N LEU A 19 -4.82 6.32 -3.80
CA LEU A 19 -5.88 7.15 -3.24
C LEU A 19 -6.61 6.38 -2.15
N TYR A 20 -6.89 7.02 -1.02
CA TYR A 20 -7.79 6.53 0.02
C TYR A 20 -8.99 7.48 0.12
N GLY A 21 -10.11 7.07 -0.49
CA GLY A 21 -11.14 8.03 -0.86
C GLY A 21 -10.60 9.03 -1.90
N LEU A 22 -10.61 10.32 -1.57
CA LEU A 22 -10.07 11.39 -2.43
C LEU A 22 -8.65 11.83 -2.02
N THR A 23 -8.07 11.23 -0.99
CA THR A 23 -6.79 11.68 -0.43
C THR A 23 -5.64 10.79 -0.92
N PRO A 24 -4.58 11.36 -1.52
CA PRO A 24 -3.41 10.59 -1.93
C PRO A 24 -2.52 10.23 -0.75
N PHE A 25 -1.98 9.01 -0.76
CA PHE A 25 -1.00 8.53 0.21
C PHE A 25 0.19 7.90 -0.50
N ILE A 26 1.38 8.09 0.08
CA ILE A 26 2.58 7.29 -0.21
C ILE A 26 2.92 6.52 1.05
N VAL A 27 3.04 5.20 0.92
CA VAL A 27 3.16 4.29 2.07
C VAL A 27 4.26 3.27 1.80
N GLU A 28 5.00 2.92 2.84
CA GLU A 28 5.84 1.72 2.90
C GLU A 28 4.98 0.57 3.45
N PRO A 29 4.50 -0.35 2.60
CA PRO A 29 3.59 -1.40 3.04
C PRO A 29 4.32 -2.48 3.81
N TYR A 30 3.74 -2.95 4.92
CA TYR A 30 4.33 -3.96 5.79
C TYR A 30 3.62 -5.31 5.71
N TYR A 31 2.30 -5.32 5.87
CA TYR A 31 1.53 -6.56 5.81
C TYR A 31 0.05 -6.32 5.49
N ILE A 32 -0.60 -7.41 5.11
CA ILE A 32 -2.01 -7.47 4.74
C ILE A 32 -2.69 -8.41 5.72
N THR A 33 -3.79 -7.98 6.32
CA THR A 33 -4.55 -8.83 7.26
C THR A 33 -6.04 -8.49 7.23
N ARG A 34 -6.81 -9.07 8.14
CA ARG A 34 -8.18 -8.65 8.46
C ARG A 34 -8.18 -7.88 9.78
N ASN A 35 -8.93 -6.78 9.84
CA ASN A 35 -9.14 -6.05 11.08
C ASN A 35 -10.17 -6.76 11.98
N ARG A 36 -10.44 -6.21 13.16
CA ARG A 36 -11.43 -6.77 14.12
C ARG A 36 -12.85 -6.87 13.58
N ARG A 37 -13.17 -6.14 12.50
CA ARG A 37 -14.48 -6.19 11.80
C ARG A 37 -14.47 -7.17 10.62
N GLY A 38 -13.42 -7.98 10.47
CA GLY A 38 -13.26 -8.93 9.36
C GLY A 38 -12.87 -8.30 8.03
N LYS A 39 -12.70 -6.96 7.95
CA LYS A 39 -12.37 -6.27 6.71
C LYS A 39 -10.89 -6.40 6.38
N LYS A 40 -10.58 -6.61 5.10
CA LYS A 40 -9.20 -6.69 4.62
C LYS A 40 -8.53 -5.30 4.66
N VAL A 41 -7.36 -5.23 5.28
CA VAL A 41 -6.61 -4.00 5.52
C VAL A 41 -5.14 -4.15 5.13
N LEU A 42 -4.55 -3.05 4.68
CA LEU A 42 -3.11 -2.88 4.52
C LEU A 42 -2.56 -2.09 5.70
N TYR A 43 -1.53 -2.58 6.36
CA TYR A 43 -0.74 -1.80 7.31
C TYR A 43 0.55 -1.33 6.66
N GLY A 44 0.92 -0.09 6.94
CA GLY A 44 2.19 0.46 6.48
C GLY A 44 2.51 1.79 7.14
N ARG A 45 3.73 2.26 6.93
CA ARG A 45 4.22 3.54 7.42
C ARG A 45 3.99 4.62 6.37
N ILE A 46 3.43 5.76 6.79
CA ILE A 46 3.27 6.91 5.90
C ILE A 46 4.65 7.48 5.58
N ASN A 47 4.92 7.68 4.29
CA ASN A 47 6.22 8.20 3.85
C ASN A 47 6.49 9.60 4.46
N GLY A 48 7.69 9.78 5.03
CA GLY A 48 8.08 11.05 5.67
C GLY A 48 7.48 11.27 7.06
N ALA A 49 6.66 10.36 7.58
CA ALA A 49 6.11 10.43 8.93
C ALA A 49 6.52 9.19 9.74
N ASN A 50 6.67 9.35 11.06
CA ASN A 50 6.85 8.23 11.98
C ASN A 50 5.48 7.68 12.44
N GLU A 51 4.55 7.51 11.49
CA GLU A 51 3.18 7.07 11.75
C GLU A 51 2.90 5.78 10.98
N ILE A 52 2.46 4.74 11.69
CA ILE A 52 1.91 3.51 11.11
C ILE A 52 0.39 3.65 11.04
N ARG A 53 -0.18 3.39 9.87
CA ARG A 53 -1.62 3.50 9.63
C ARG A 53 -2.18 2.25 8.94
N SER A 54 -3.44 1.94 9.22
CA SER A 54 -4.21 0.91 8.52
C SER A 54 -5.10 1.49 7.43
N PHE A 55 -5.15 0.85 6.27
CA PHE A 55 -5.98 1.25 5.13
C PHE A 55 -6.90 0.10 4.72
N GLU A 56 -8.22 0.29 4.85
CA GLU A 56 -9.23 -0.65 4.34
C GLU A 56 -9.16 -0.78 2.80
N TYR A 57 -9.04 -2.00 2.30
CA TYR A 57 -8.85 -2.28 0.87
C TYR A 57 -9.93 -1.69 -0.03
N GLU A 58 -11.18 -1.71 0.45
CA GLU A 58 -12.36 -1.22 -0.26
C GLU A 58 -12.26 0.28 -0.59
N LYS A 59 -11.56 1.03 0.26
CA LYS A 59 -11.40 2.48 0.13
C LYS A 59 -10.16 2.87 -0.67
N ILE A 60 -9.31 1.90 -1.05
CA ILE A 60 -8.08 2.15 -1.80
C ILE A 60 -8.35 2.07 -3.31
N SER A 61 -7.96 3.11 -4.05
CA SER A 61 -8.00 3.14 -5.52
C SER A 61 -6.67 3.67 -6.10
N ASN A 62 -6.52 3.56 -7.43
CA ASN A 62 -5.37 4.11 -8.18
C ASN A 62 -3.98 3.73 -7.61
N ILE A 63 -3.75 2.43 -7.40
CA ILE A 63 -2.51 1.92 -6.80
C ILE A 63 -1.37 1.94 -7.83
N LYS A 64 -0.22 2.49 -7.44
CA LYS A 64 1.04 2.39 -8.18
C LYS A 64 2.16 1.93 -7.24
N ILE A 65 2.99 1.01 -7.71
CA ILE A 65 4.21 0.60 -7.02
C ILE A 65 5.31 1.58 -7.47
N LEU A 66 6.00 2.20 -6.52
CA LEU A 66 7.06 3.16 -6.75
C LEU A 66 8.42 2.45 -6.64
N GLY A 67 9.40 2.88 -7.43
CA GLY A 67 10.76 2.33 -7.35
C GLY A 67 10.97 1.01 -8.09
N MET A 68 10.01 0.55 -8.91
CA MET A 68 10.37 -0.38 -9.98
C MET A 68 11.29 0.38 -10.93
N GLN A 69 12.58 0.06 -10.94
CA GLN A 69 13.43 0.45 -12.06
C GLN A 69 12.78 -0.13 -13.29
N ASN A 70 12.28 0.73 -14.18
CA ASN A 70 12.05 0.31 -15.56
C ASN A 70 13.40 -0.25 -16.02
N PHE A 71 13.45 -1.53 -16.38
CA PHE A 71 14.53 -2.02 -17.24
C PHE A 71 14.53 -1.07 -18.44
N ARG A 72 15.53 -0.19 -18.51
CA ARG A 72 15.89 0.46 -19.76
C ARG A 72 16.57 -0.65 -20.56
N LEU A 73 15.91 -1.05 -21.64
CA LEU A 73 16.44 -1.99 -22.64
C LEU A 73 17.84 -1.55 -23.11
#